data_AF-A0A943N8S3-F1
#
_entry.id   AF-A0A943N8S3-F1
#
_cell.length_a   1.000
_cell.length_b   1.000
_cell.length_c   1.000
_cell.angle_alpha   90.00
_cell.angle_beta   90.00
_cell.angle_gamma   90.00
#
_symmetry.space_group_name_H-M   'P 1'
#
loop_
_entity.id
_entity.type
_entity.pdbx_description
1 polymer ?
#
loop_
_entity_poly.entity_id
_entity_poly.type
_entity_poly.pdbx_seq_one_letter_code
_entity_poly.pdbx_strand_id
1 'polypeptide(L)'
;SSAAPVVDYQRPPYSLLNSPASDMPTGNESPQEKAKLLIDTLATFNIPARIINISVGPVITRFELQPAQGIRVNRITSLSQDIALALAAPLVRIEAPIPGKAAIGIEIPNKNAAQVLLREVIESKEFQSERSPISFALGKDIAGRIVCANLEKMPHLLIAGATGSGKSVCINDILLSMVYKASPSDLRLVLIDPKVVEMRVYAPLPHLMLPVVTDPKKAAGALKWAVLQMEQRYQNMAKVNARDLARYNALVEESERLPKLVVVIDELADLMMVAAKDVEDSICRIAQLGRAAGVHLIVATQRPSTDIITGLIKANIPSRIAFAVSSGVDSRVILDTTGAEKLLGKGDMLFHANGASKPIRAQGAFVSDEEVERVMDFFAQTNTQPPLEEEAFDRITSDAVQGPAHGNGKQEDELLPEAVRIVMDSGQASISMIQRRLRVGYARAARLIDIMEQQKIVSGFDGSKARKLLIDRAEFERRFGTGAAAASQSENETGESEVNTTDEET
;
A
#
# COMPACT_ATOMS: atom_id res chain seq x y z
N SER A 1 -22.32 -13.79 17.53
CA SER A 1 -22.04 -12.75 18.53
C SER A 1 -20.74 -13.13 19.22
N SER A 2 -19.64 -12.48 18.85
CA SER A 2 -18.32 -12.64 19.45
C SER A 2 -17.77 -11.23 19.56
N ALA A 3 -17.98 -10.59 20.70
CA ALA A 3 -17.36 -9.30 20.96
C ALA A 3 -15.85 -9.53 21.00
N ALA A 4 -15.08 -8.78 20.21
CA ALA A 4 -13.63 -8.84 20.26
C ALA A 4 -13.17 -8.56 21.71
N PRO A 5 -12.18 -9.31 22.24
CA PRO A 5 -11.70 -9.12 23.60
C PRO A 5 -11.23 -7.67 23.77
N VAL A 6 -11.69 -7.02 24.86
CA VAL A 6 -11.25 -5.66 25.22
C VAL A 6 -9.78 -5.76 25.62
N VAL A 7 -8.91 -5.32 24.72
CA VAL A 7 -7.48 -5.20 24.97
C VAL A 7 -7.29 -4.01 25.91
N ASP A 8 -6.84 -4.25 27.14
CA ASP A 8 -6.48 -3.18 28.09
C ASP A 8 -5.21 -2.48 27.60
N TYR A 9 -5.40 -1.49 26.73
CA TYR A 9 -4.32 -0.84 26.03
C TYR A 9 -3.65 0.21 26.92
N GLN A 10 -2.37 -0.02 27.23
CA GLN A 10 -1.53 0.98 27.83
C GLN A 10 -0.72 1.71 26.76
N ARG A 11 -0.93 3.02 26.65
CA ARG A 11 -0.11 3.88 25.79
C ARG A 11 1.35 3.88 26.28
N PRO A 12 2.34 3.69 25.39
CA PRO A 12 3.75 3.77 25.77
C PRO A 12 4.11 5.15 26.34
N PRO A 13 4.99 5.22 27.35
CA PRO A 13 5.45 6.50 27.88
C PRO A 13 6.42 7.17 26.91
N TYR A 14 6.36 8.51 26.79
CA TYR A 14 7.26 9.28 25.90
C TYR A 14 8.75 9.14 26.25
N SER A 15 9.09 8.68 27.45
CA SER A 15 10.46 8.39 27.87
C SER A 15 11.14 7.29 27.05
N LEU A 16 10.38 6.48 26.29
CA LEU A 16 10.95 5.52 25.36
C LEU A 16 11.56 6.21 24.13
N LEU A 17 11.13 7.43 23.82
CA LEU A 17 11.69 8.26 22.74
C LEU A 17 12.72 9.26 23.27
N ASN A 18 13.71 9.53 22.43
CA ASN A 18 14.78 10.47 22.69
C ASN A 18 14.22 11.89 22.78
N SER A 19 14.62 12.62 23.82
CA SER A 19 14.30 14.04 23.98
C SER A 19 15.30 14.90 23.21
N PRO A 20 14.88 16.04 22.65
CA PRO A 20 15.85 17.02 22.14
C PRO A 20 16.82 17.42 23.25
N ALA A 21 18.11 17.41 22.97
CA ALA A 21 19.12 17.91 23.89
C ALA A 21 18.86 19.40 24.14
N SER A 22 18.87 19.81 25.41
CA SER A 22 18.47 21.16 25.84
C SER A 22 19.39 22.28 25.33
N ASP A 23 20.59 21.95 24.84
CA ASP A 23 21.56 22.92 24.33
C ASP A 23 22.39 22.29 23.19
N MET A 24 21.90 22.38 21.95
CA MET A 24 22.79 22.26 20.79
C MET A 24 23.25 23.66 20.41
N PRO A 25 24.57 23.92 20.33
CA PRO A 25 25.07 25.23 19.91
C PRO A 25 24.52 25.52 18.52
N THR A 26 23.70 26.56 18.40
CA THR A 26 23.40 27.18 17.11
C THR A 26 24.74 27.45 16.45
N GLY A 27 25.05 26.70 15.39
CA GLY A 27 26.39 26.70 14.80
C GLY A 27 26.91 28.11 14.55
N ASN A 28 28.24 28.27 14.60
CA ASN A 28 29.01 29.50 14.40
C ASN A 28 28.77 30.24 13.06
N GLU A 29 27.71 29.91 12.33
CA GLU A 29 27.41 30.45 11.03
C GLU A 29 26.39 31.59 11.15
N SER A 30 26.85 32.82 10.96
CA SER A 30 26.01 34.01 10.98
C SER A 30 25.10 34.04 9.73
N PRO A 31 23.76 33.97 9.88
CA PRO A 31 22.84 34.11 8.75
C PRO A 31 23.04 35.44 8.02
N GLN A 32 23.45 36.49 8.72
CA GLN A 32 23.70 37.82 8.18
C GLN A 32 24.94 37.85 7.27
N GLU A 33 25.98 37.09 7.59
CA GLU A 33 27.16 36.97 6.72
C GLU A 33 26.82 36.26 5.42
N LYS A 34 26.05 35.17 5.48
CA LYS A 34 25.52 34.50 4.27
C LYS A 34 24.63 35.42 3.44
N ALA A 35 23.76 36.20 4.09
CA ALA A 35 22.92 37.18 3.42
C ALA A 35 23.75 38.19 2.63
N LYS A 36 24.82 38.71 3.25
CA LYS A 36 25.75 39.64 2.59
C LYS A 36 26.45 38.98 1.40
N LEU A 37 27.02 37.79 1.59
CA LEU A 37 27.69 37.06 0.52
C LEU A 37 26.76 36.74 -0.65
N LEU A 38 25.49 36.41 -0.38
CA LEU A 38 24.47 36.19 -1.41
C LEU A 38 24.20 37.46 -2.23
N ILE A 39 24.06 38.63 -1.57
CA ILE A 39 23.88 39.91 -2.26
C ILE A 39 25.12 40.28 -3.07
N ASP A 40 26.30 40.13 -2.50
CA ASP A 40 27.58 40.40 -3.18
C ASP A 40 27.73 39.51 -4.42
N THR A 41 27.37 38.23 -4.32
CA THR A 41 27.35 37.28 -5.44
C THR A 41 26.37 37.72 -6.53
N LEU A 42 25.13 38.07 -6.18
CA LEU A 42 24.16 38.54 -7.17
C LEU A 42 24.61 39.85 -7.85
N ALA A 43 25.31 40.72 -7.13
CA ALA A 43 25.85 41.95 -7.66
C ALA A 43 26.92 41.70 -8.75
N THR A 44 27.76 40.66 -8.63
CA THR A 44 28.75 40.32 -9.68
C THR A 44 28.10 39.92 -11.01
N PHE A 45 26.86 39.41 -10.97
CA PHE A 45 26.06 39.10 -12.16
C PHE A 45 25.19 40.27 -12.64
N ASN A 46 25.40 41.49 -12.14
CA ASN A 46 24.56 42.66 -12.40
C ASN A 46 23.08 42.40 -12.07
N ILE A 47 22.83 41.80 -10.90
CA ILE A 47 21.50 41.59 -10.35
C ILE A 47 21.40 42.31 -9.00
N PRO A 48 21.07 43.61 -8.99
CA PRO A 48 20.84 44.34 -7.75
C PRO A 48 19.57 43.81 -7.06
N ALA A 49 19.71 43.44 -5.80
CA ALA A 49 18.63 42.91 -4.98
C ALA A 49 18.86 43.25 -3.50
N ARG A 50 17.82 43.13 -2.67
CA ARG A 50 17.89 43.32 -1.22
C ARG A 50 17.26 42.15 -0.48
N ILE A 51 17.77 41.85 0.71
CA ILE A 51 17.16 40.88 1.62
C ILE A 51 16.07 41.59 2.42
N ILE A 52 14.85 41.06 2.37
CA ILE A 52 13.69 41.55 3.12
C ILE A 52 13.59 40.85 4.48
N ASN A 53 13.87 39.55 4.49
CA ASN A 53 13.71 38.70 5.66
C ASN A 53 14.66 37.50 5.60
N ILE A 54 15.06 36.99 6.77
CA ILE A 54 15.84 35.76 6.92
C ILE A 54 15.09 34.87 7.89
N SER A 55 14.78 33.65 7.47
CA SER A 55 14.13 32.63 8.30
C SER A 55 15.04 31.43 8.44
N VAL A 56 15.57 31.21 9.64
CA VAL A 56 16.46 30.10 9.96
C VAL A 56 15.58 28.92 10.39
N GLY A 57 15.56 27.88 9.55
CA GLY A 57 14.92 26.60 9.87
C GLY A 57 15.94 25.57 10.38
N PRO A 58 15.49 24.34 10.70
CA PRO A 58 16.36 23.29 11.24
C PRO A 58 17.50 22.87 10.29
N VAL A 59 17.18 22.72 8.99
CA VAL A 59 18.13 22.18 7.99
C VAL A 59 18.54 23.23 6.96
N ILE A 60 17.69 24.21 6.69
CA ILE A 60 17.94 25.27 5.71
C ILE A 60 17.65 26.63 6.31
N THR A 61 18.31 27.65 5.77
CA THR A 61 17.96 29.06 5.97
C THR A 61 17.36 29.60 4.68
N ARG A 62 16.18 30.21 4.80
CA ARG A 62 15.49 30.88 3.70
C ARG A 62 15.78 32.38 3.75
N PHE A 63 16.29 32.90 2.64
CA PHE A 63 16.53 34.31 2.40
C PHE A 63 15.45 34.85 1.47
N GLU A 64 14.62 35.77 1.95
CA GLU A 64 13.60 36.42 1.14
C GLU A 64 14.22 37.63 0.42
N LEU A 65 14.33 37.53 -0.89
CA LEU A 65 15.00 38.47 -1.76
C LEU A 65 13.97 39.32 -2.52
N GLN A 66 14.17 40.64 -2.56
CA GLN A 66 13.50 41.53 -3.49
C GLN A 66 14.48 41.98 -4.58
N PRO A 67 14.28 41.58 -5.85
CA PRO A 67 15.07 42.12 -6.94
C PRO A 67 14.67 43.58 -7.24
N ALA A 68 15.61 44.37 -7.76
CA ALA A 68 15.31 45.71 -8.25
C ALA A 68 14.33 45.69 -9.43
N GLN A 69 13.66 46.82 -9.70
CA GLN A 69 12.75 46.94 -10.84
C GLN A 69 13.46 46.63 -12.17
N GLY A 70 12.76 45.92 -13.05
CA GLY A 70 13.27 45.53 -14.38
C GLY A 70 14.09 44.24 -14.42
N ILE A 71 14.49 43.68 -13.26
CA ILE A 71 15.17 42.38 -13.20
C ILE A 71 14.16 41.25 -13.42
N ARG A 72 14.37 40.46 -14.47
CA ARG A 72 13.55 39.27 -14.75
C ARG A 72 13.87 38.16 -13.74
N VAL A 73 12.82 37.56 -13.18
CA VAL A 73 12.91 36.42 -12.25
C VAL A 73 13.79 35.29 -12.81
N ASN A 74 13.66 34.99 -14.10
CA ASN A 74 14.42 33.91 -14.74
C ASN A 74 15.95 34.09 -14.66
N ARG A 75 16.46 35.33 -14.61
CA ARG A 75 17.90 35.59 -14.44
C ARG A 75 18.41 35.13 -13.08
N ILE A 76 17.57 35.17 -12.05
CA ILE A 76 17.93 34.74 -10.69
C ILE A 76 17.80 33.22 -10.59
N THR A 77 16.70 32.66 -11.09
CA THR A 77 16.47 31.21 -11.03
C THR A 77 17.50 30.41 -11.82
N SER A 78 18.09 30.97 -12.89
CA SER A 78 19.14 30.31 -13.67
C SER A 78 20.50 30.27 -12.95
N LEU A 79 20.74 31.12 -11.96
CA LEU A 79 22.02 31.21 -11.22
C LEU A 79 22.08 30.27 -10.03
N SER A 80 21.20 29.27 -9.92
CA SER A 80 21.16 28.40 -8.74
C SER A 80 22.49 27.65 -8.51
N GLN A 81 23.18 27.26 -9.58
CA GLN A 81 24.48 26.59 -9.49
C GLN A 81 25.60 27.56 -9.08
N ASP A 82 25.63 28.76 -9.67
CA ASP A 82 26.62 29.79 -9.33
C ASP A 82 26.47 30.26 -7.87
N ILE A 83 25.23 30.45 -7.41
CA ILE A 83 24.94 30.80 -6.01
C ILE A 83 25.37 29.67 -5.07
N ALA A 84 25.12 28.41 -5.44
CA ALA A 84 25.57 27.26 -4.64
C ALA A 84 27.10 27.24 -4.52
N LEU A 85 27.82 27.45 -5.62
CA LEU A 85 29.28 27.52 -5.65
C LEU A 85 29.82 28.65 -4.77
N ALA A 86 29.28 29.86 -4.92
CA ALA A 86 29.74 31.03 -4.17
C ALA A 86 29.52 30.90 -2.65
N LEU A 87 28.44 30.23 -2.25
CA LEU A 87 28.09 30.03 -0.84
C LEU A 87 28.67 28.74 -0.24
N ALA A 88 29.48 27.99 -1.00
CA ALA A 88 29.97 26.67 -0.64
C ALA A 88 28.85 25.72 -0.16
N ALA A 89 27.69 25.81 -0.82
CA ALA A 89 26.52 24.99 -0.52
C ALA A 89 26.43 23.83 -1.52
N PRO A 90 26.01 22.62 -1.09
CA PRO A 90 25.88 21.48 -2.00
C PRO A 90 24.80 21.71 -3.06
N LEU A 91 23.72 22.39 -2.69
CA LEU A 91 22.64 22.80 -3.58
C LEU A 91 21.93 24.04 -3.03
N VAL A 92 21.25 24.77 -3.92
CA VAL A 92 20.41 25.93 -3.57
C VAL A 92 19.07 25.79 -4.29
N ARG A 93 17.97 25.95 -3.52
CA ARG A 93 16.61 25.96 -4.08
C ARG A 93 16.12 27.40 -4.16
N ILE A 94 15.60 27.79 -5.32
CA ILE A 94 15.03 29.12 -5.56
C ILE A 94 13.52 28.96 -5.77
N GLU A 95 12.73 29.54 -4.87
CA GLU A 95 11.27 29.58 -4.91
C GLU A 95 10.83 30.97 -5.39
N ALA A 96 10.30 31.06 -6.62
CA ALA A 96 9.93 32.33 -7.23
C ALA A 96 8.56 32.27 -7.94
N PRO A 97 7.60 33.16 -7.62
CA PRO A 97 7.54 33.97 -6.40
C PRO A 97 7.18 33.12 -5.17
N ILE A 98 7.51 33.62 -3.97
CA ILE A 98 7.00 33.06 -2.72
C ILE A 98 5.48 33.25 -2.69
N PRO A 99 4.67 32.20 -2.42
CA PRO A 99 3.22 32.31 -2.32
C PRO A 99 2.79 33.43 -1.35
N GLY A 100 1.95 34.35 -1.84
CA GLY A 100 1.43 35.48 -1.05
C GLY A 100 2.43 36.62 -0.78
N LYS A 101 3.65 36.58 -1.34
CA LYS A 101 4.67 37.63 -1.16
C LYS A 101 5.29 38.05 -2.49
N ALA A 102 5.57 39.35 -2.65
CA ALA A 102 6.32 39.90 -3.78
C ALA A 102 7.85 39.73 -3.60
N ALA A 103 8.29 38.50 -3.35
CA ALA A 103 9.67 38.15 -3.05
C ALA A 103 10.07 36.81 -3.66
N ILE A 104 11.38 36.59 -3.80
CA ILE A 104 12.01 35.34 -4.22
C ILE A 104 12.63 34.69 -2.99
N GLY A 105 12.33 33.43 -2.71
CA GLY A 105 12.94 32.69 -1.62
C GLY A 105 14.17 31.94 -2.10
N ILE A 106 15.33 32.22 -1.51
CA ILE A 106 16.57 31.45 -1.75
C ILE A 106 16.82 30.60 -0.50
N GLU A 107 16.78 29.29 -0.66
CA GLU A 107 16.96 28.31 0.41
C GLU A 107 18.35 27.70 0.32
N ILE A 108 19.13 27.91 1.38
CA ILE A 108 20.52 27.47 1.49
C ILE A 108 20.65 26.53 2.68
N PRO A 109 21.29 25.36 2.53
CA PRO A 109 21.58 24.44 3.63
C PRO A 109 22.38 25.09 4.77
N ASN A 110 22.01 24.73 5.99
CA ASN A 110 22.78 25.05 7.18
C ASN A 110 23.99 24.10 7.26
N LYS A 111 25.16 24.57 7.69
CA LYS A 111 26.32 23.68 7.90
C LYS A 111 26.06 22.64 9.00
N ASN A 112 25.38 23.06 10.06
CA ASN A 112 24.98 22.21 11.17
C ASN A 112 23.45 22.05 11.14
N ALA A 113 22.97 21.10 10.35
CA ALA A 113 21.54 20.78 10.30
C ALA A 113 21.11 20.12 11.62
N ALA A 114 20.12 20.71 12.30
CA ALA A 114 19.54 20.10 13.49
C ALA A 114 18.58 18.97 13.09
N GLN A 115 18.69 17.82 13.74
CA GLN A 115 17.69 16.76 13.63
C GLN A 115 16.41 17.19 14.31
N VAL A 116 15.27 16.89 13.68
CA VAL A 116 13.95 17.08 14.27
C VAL A 116 13.54 15.75 14.88
N LEU A 117 13.51 15.63 16.20
CA LEU A 117 13.19 14.36 16.86
C LEU A 117 11.66 14.14 16.89
N LEU A 118 11.21 12.91 16.71
CA LEU A 118 9.78 12.57 16.73
C LEU A 118 9.10 13.01 18.02
N ARG A 119 9.75 12.77 19.17
CA ARG A 119 9.24 13.16 20.50
C ARG A 119 8.88 14.64 20.58
N GLU A 120 9.74 15.50 20.04
CA GLU A 120 9.53 16.95 20.04
C GLU A 120 8.22 17.31 19.33
N VAL A 121 7.89 16.60 18.25
CA VAL A 121 6.70 16.87 17.45
C VAL A 121 5.45 16.30 18.12
N ILE A 122 5.51 15.07 18.62
CA ILE A 122 4.33 14.44 19.22
C ILE A 122 4.01 14.99 20.62
N GLU A 123 4.97 15.55 21.37
CA GLU A 123 4.68 16.27 22.63
C GLU A 123 4.17 17.70 22.40
N SER A 124 4.24 18.22 21.17
CA SER A 124 3.79 19.57 20.83
C SER A 124 2.29 19.78 21.06
N LYS A 125 1.89 21.02 21.36
CA LYS A 125 0.47 21.38 21.52
C LYS A 125 -0.32 21.14 20.23
N GLU A 126 0.30 21.42 19.09
CA GLU A 126 -0.23 21.24 17.75
C GLU A 126 -0.66 19.78 17.56
N PHE A 127 0.24 18.82 17.80
CA PHE A 127 -0.07 17.41 17.68
C PHE A 127 -1.06 16.92 18.74
N GLN A 128 -0.88 17.33 20.00
CA GLN A 128 -1.78 16.92 21.10
C GLN A 128 -3.23 17.37 20.88
N SER A 129 -3.42 18.56 20.28
CA SER A 129 -4.74 19.13 20.02
C SER A 129 -5.53 18.45 18.89
N GLU A 130 -4.86 17.70 18.00
CA GLU A 130 -5.53 16.93 16.95
C GLU A 130 -6.44 15.86 17.57
N ARG A 131 -7.67 15.68 17.06
CA ARG A 131 -8.62 14.70 17.61
C ARG A 131 -8.65 13.37 16.88
N SER A 132 -8.17 13.34 15.65
CA SER A 132 -8.22 12.14 14.83
C SER A 132 -7.21 11.09 15.32
N PRO A 133 -7.60 9.82 15.42
CA PRO A 133 -6.69 8.73 15.80
C PRO A 133 -5.65 8.43 14.70
N ILE A 134 -5.87 8.95 13.48
CA ILE A 134 -4.98 8.80 12.32
C ILE A 134 -4.33 10.13 11.94
N SER A 135 -4.18 11.02 12.92
CA SER A 135 -3.26 12.15 12.84
C SER A 135 -1.84 11.70 13.15
N PHE A 136 -0.87 12.24 12.42
CA PHE A 136 0.54 11.86 12.54
C PHE A 136 1.47 13.08 12.45
N ALA A 137 2.62 12.97 13.12
CA ALA A 137 3.69 13.95 13.03
C ALA A 137 4.41 13.83 11.67
N LEU A 138 4.62 14.96 11.00
CA LEU A 138 5.49 15.01 9.83
C LEU A 138 6.88 15.51 10.20
N GLY A 139 6.97 16.56 11.05
CA GLY A 139 8.23 17.18 11.40
C GLY A 139 8.10 18.69 11.56
N LYS A 140 9.03 19.44 10.98
CA LYS A 140 9.03 20.91 11.01
C LYS A 140 9.15 21.50 9.62
N ASP A 141 8.48 22.63 9.39
CA ASP A 141 8.66 23.37 8.14
C ASP A 141 9.98 24.15 8.12
N ILE A 142 10.20 24.85 7.02
CA ILE A 142 11.39 25.68 6.78
C ILE A 142 11.55 26.85 7.78
N ALA A 143 10.50 27.19 8.52
CA ALA A 143 10.51 28.21 9.57
C ALA A 143 10.59 27.58 10.99
N GLY A 144 10.76 26.25 11.08
CA GLY A 144 10.82 25.53 12.35
C GLY A 144 9.46 25.27 13.00
N ARG A 145 8.34 25.59 12.31
CA ARG A 145 7.00 25.35 12.84
C ARG A 145 6.64 23.89 12.74
N ILE A 146 5.94 23.37 13.75
CA ILE A 146 5.46 21.99 13.77
C ILE A 146 4.51 21.74 12.59
N VAL A 147 4.75 20.64 11.89
CA VAL A 147 3.90 20.14 10.81
C VAL A 147 3.32 18.80 11.23
N CYS A 148 2.00 18.74 11.30
CA CYS A 148 1.23 17.52 11.50
C CYS A 148 0.29 17.33 10.31
N ALA A 149 -0.13 16.10 10.07
CA ALA A 149 -1.14 15.81 9.06
C ALA A 149 -2.15 14.77 9.57
N ASN A 150 -3.27 14.63 8.86
CA ASN A 150 -4.41 13.85 9.33
C ASN A 150 -5.07 13.11 8.17
N LEU A 151 -4.99 11.77 8.19
CA LEU A 151 -5.54 10.94 7.12
C LEU A 151 -7.07 11.08 6.99
N GLU A 152 -7.84 11.50 7.99
CA GLU A 152 -9.29 11.71 7.78
C GLU A 152 -9.60 12.87 6.82
N LYS A 153 -8.75 13.90 6.85
CA LYS A 153 -8.85 15.08 5.97
C LYS A 153 -8.23 14.79 4.60
N MET A 154 -7.20 13.95 4.57
CA MET A 154 -6.48 13.49 3.38
C MET A 154 -6.47 11.95 3.34
N PRO A 155 -7.55 11.33 2.82
CA PRO A 155 -7.91 9.92 3.09
C PRO A 155 -6.84 8.89 2.73
N HIS A 156 -5.99 9.21 1.76
CA HIS A 156 -4.92 8.33 1.32
C HIS A 156 -3.66 9.16 1.07
N LEU A 157 -2.50 8.53 1.29
CA LEU A 157 -1.18 9.13 1.20
C LEU A 157 -0.25 8.29 0.33
N LEU A 158 0.40 8.94 -0.63
CA LEU A 158 1.50 8.36 -1.42
C LEU A 158 2.84 8.92 -0.93
N ILE A 159 3.79 8.05 -0.60
CA ILE A 159 5.14 8.43 -0.15
C ILE A 159 6.17 7.88 -1.14
N ALA A 160 7.03 8.72 -1.69
CA ALA A 160 8.04 8.25 -2.61
C ALA A 160 9.37 9.00 -2.47
N GLY A 161 10.47 8.31 -2.77
CA GLY A 161 11.82 8.88 -2.73
C GLY A 161 12.89 7.81 -2.90
N ALA A 162 14.11 8.20 -3.24
CA ALA A 162 15.21 7.26 -3.42
C ALA A 162 15.62 6.59 -2.09
N THR A 163 16.34 5.47 -2.16
CA THR A 163 16.94 4.83 -0.99
C THR A 163 17.79 5.82 -0.18
N GLY A 164 17.68 5.79 1.16
CA GLY A 164 18.42 6.69 2.05
C GLY A 164 17.89 8.13 2.12
N SER A 165 16.80 8.46 1.41
CA SER A 165 16.23 9.80 1.40
C SER A 165 15.43 10.17 2.67
N GLY A 166 14.99 9.17 3.46
CA GLY A 166 14.18 9.35 4.66
C GLY A 166 12.80 8.68 4.63
N LYS A 167 12.45 7.98 3.53
CA LYS A 167 11.15 7.30 3.36
C LYS A 167 10.80 6.34 4.51
N SER A 168 11.69 5.40 4.84
CA SER A 168 11.42 4.38 5.86
C SER A 168 11.28 4.98 7.26
N VAL A 169 12.16 5.93 7.62
CA VAL A 169 12.06 6.69 8.87
C VAL A 169 10.71 7.42 8.96
N CYS A 170 10.25 8.04 7.88
CA CYS A 170 8.95 8.71 7.86
C CYS A 170 7.78 7.74 8.08
N ILE A 171 7.84 6.52 7.54
CA ILE A 171 6.84 5.50 7.81
C ILE A 171 6.84 5.13 9.30
N ASN A 172 8.02 4.97 9.90
CA ASN A 172 8.14 4.72 11.34
C ASN A 172 7.58 5.89 12.17
N ASP A 173 7.89 7.13 11.79
CA ASP A 173 7.33 8.33 12.44
C ASP A 173 5.80 8.34 12.37
N ILE A 174 5.23 7.99 11.23
CA ILE A 174 3.78 7.93 11.03
C ILE A 174 3.15 6.85 11.92
N LEU A 175 3.70 5.63 11.88
CA LEU A 175 3.20 4.49 12.66
C LEU A 175 3.26 4.79 14.16
N LEU A 176 4.41 5.23 14.65
CA LEU A 176 4.57 5.59 16.05
C LEU A 176 3.69 6.77 16.44
N SER A 177 3.56 7.80 15.61
CA SER A 177 2.64 8.91 15.90
C SER A 177 1.22 8.42 16.16
N MET A 178 0.73 7.51 15.32
CA MET A 178 -0.61 6.94 15.46
C MET A 178 -0.72 6.05 16.72
N VAL A 179 0.30 5.24 17.03
CA VAL A 179 0.35 4.42 18.24
C VAL A 179 0.37 5.29 19.50
N TYR A 180 1.12 6.40 19.51
CA TYR A 180 1.11 7.36 20.62
C TYR A 180 -0.20 8.16 20.73
N LYS A 181 -1.07 8.10 19.71
CA LYS A 181 -2.32 8.88 19.64
C LYS A 181 -3.57 8.05 19.94
N ALA A 182 -3.59 6.79 19.54
CA ALA A 182 -4.80 5.98 19.48
C ALA A 182 -4.60 4.57 20.04
N SER A 183 -5.62 4.06 20.72
CA SER A 183 -5.68 2.66 21.15
C SER A 183 -6.13 1.73 20.00
N PRO A 184 -5.99 0.41 20.15
CA PRO A 184 -6.52 -0.57 19.21
C PRO A 184 -8.05 -0.53 19.00
N SER A 185 -8.81 0.07 19.92
CA SER A 185 -10.26 0.27 19.76
C SER A 185 -10.59 1.44 18.82
N ASP A 186 -9.67 2.40 18.69
CA ASP A 186 -9.82 3.56 17.81
C ASP A 186 -9.14 3.35 16.45
N LEU A 187 -8.05 2.57 16.42
CA LEU A 187 -7.20 2.35 15.25
C LEU A 187 -6.76 0.90 15.11
N ARG A 188 -6.86 0.38 13.89
CA ARG A 188 -6.31 -0.90 13.44
C ARG A 188 -5.38 -0.72 12.25
N LEU A 189 -4.36 -1.58 12.20
CA LEU A 189 -3.30 -1.53 11.21
C LEU A 189 -3.19 -2.84 10.42
N VAL A 190 -2.89 -2.71 9.13
CA VAL A 190 -2.40 -3.79 8.28
C VAL A 190 -1.09 -3.31 7.67
N LEU A 191 -0.01 -4.05 7.90
CA LEU A 191 1.32 -3.70 7.44
C LEU A 191 1.77 -4.68 6.36
N ILE A 192 2.19 -4.15 5.21
CA ILE A 192 2.69 -4.92 4.07
C ILE A 192 4.12 -4.50 3.79
N ASP A 193 5.06 -5.39 4.08
CA ASP A 193 6.50 -5.19 3.97
C ASP A 193 7.13 -6.35 3.17
N PRO A 194 7.12 -6.27 1.83
CA PRO A 194 7.64 -7.33 0.98
C PRO A 194 9.16 -7.50 1.09
N LYS A 195 9.88 -6.53 1.69
CA LYS A 195 11.33 -6.59 1.87
C LYS A 195 11.75 -7.23 3.18
N VAL A 196 10.84 -7.33 4.16
CA VAL A 196 11.09 -7.94 5.48
C VAL A 196 12.14 -7.17 6.30
N VAL A 197 12.34 -5.89 5.98
CA VAL A 197 13.39 -5.06 6.60
C VAL A 197 12.79 -4.06 7.58
N GLU A 198 11.70 -3.41 7.22
CA GLU A 198 11.30 -2.15 7.84
C GLU A 198 10.21 -2.35 8.90
N MET A 199 9.21 -3.18 8.62
CA MET A 199 8.00 -3.26 9.46
C MET A 199 7.91 -4.52 10.31
N ARG A 200 8.82 -5.49 10.14
CA ARG A 200 8.79 -6.73 10.92
C ARG A 200 8.88 -6.49 12.43
N VAL A 201 9.59 -5.45 12.84
CA VAL A 201 9.72 -5.04 14.25
C VAL A 201 8.37 -4.75 14.92
N TYR A 202 7.34 -4.37 14.15
CA TYR A 202 6.00 -4.08 14.65
C TYR A 202 5.14 -5.32 14.93
N ALA A 203 5.64 -6.54 14.75
CA ALA A 203 4.89 -7.76 15.00
C ALA A 203 4.20 -7.84 16.39
N PRO A 204 4.80 -7.31 17.49
CA PRO A 204 4.15 -7.30 18.81
C PRO A 204 3.03 -6.25 18.96
N LEU A 205 2.80 -5.39 17.97
CA LEU A 205 1.91 -4.24 18.11
C LEU A 205 0.43 -4.69 18.19
N PRO A 206 -0.31 -4.33 19.25
CA PRO A 206 -1.69 -4.80 19.46
C PRO A 206 -2.70 -4.24 18.46
N HIS A 207 -2.33 -3.21 17.69
CA HIS A 207 -3.14 -2.59 16.65
C HIS A 207 -3.25 -3.45 15.39
N LEU A 208 -2.36 -4.43 15.18
CA LEU A 208 -2.36 -5.27 13.98
C LEU A 208 -3.62 -6.12 13.89
N MET A 209 -4.21 -6.17 12.69
CA MET A 209 -5.29 -7.11 12.35
C MET A 209 -4.82 -8.34 11.60
N LEU A 210 -3.67 -8.24 10.93
CA LEU A 210 -3.03 -9.31 10.20
C LEU A 210 -1.55 -9.36 10.61
N PRO A 211 -0.90 -10.52 10.55
CA PRO A 211 0.56 -10.58 10.62
C PRO A 211 1.17 -9.64 9.59
N VAL A 212 2.36 -9.11 9.87
CA VAL A 212 3.10 -8.29 8.90
C VAL A 212 3.26 -9.10 7.62
N VAL A 213 2.65 -8.63 6.52
CA VAL A 213 2.55 -9.38 5.28
C VAL A 213 3.82 -9.18 4.47
N THR A 214 4.62 -10.24 4.36
CA THR A 214 5.92 -10.23 3.69
C THR A 214 5.91 -10.86 2.30
N ASP A 215 4.97 -11.76 2.03
CA ASP A 215 4.85 -12.39 0.71
C ASP A 215 4.05 -11.49 -0.26
N PRO A 216 4.59 -11.11 -1.42
CA PRO A 216 3.89 -10.24 -2.38
C PRO A 216 2.57 -10.80 -2.91
N LYS A 217 2.41 -12.13 -3.02
CA LYS A 217 1.12 -12.75 -3.42
C LYS A 217 0.11 -12.65 -2.28
N LYS A 218 0.54 -12.88 -1.04
CA LYS A 218 -0.33 -12.68 0.14
C LYS A 218 -0.71 -11.21 0.33
N ALA A 219 0.16 -10.28 -0.05
CA ALA A 219 -0.12 -8.84 0.01
C ALA A 219 -1.30 -8.42 -0.88
N ALA A 220 -1.43 -8.98 -2.09
CA ALA A 220 -2.63 -8.76 -2.92
C ALA A 220 -3.90 -9.27 -2.23
N GLY A 221 -3.82 -10.41 -1.53
CA GLY A 221 -4.91 -10.91 -0.70
C GLY A 221 -5.24 -10.02 0.51
N ALA A 222 -4.23 -9.36 1.10
CA ALA A 222 -4.45 -8.43 2.22
C ALA A 222 -5.20 -7.17 1.78
N LEU A 223 -4.90 -6.66 0.59
CA LEU A 223 -5.64 -5.56 -0.01
C LEU A 223 -7.09 -5.97 -0.36
N LYS A 224 -7.29 -7.18 -0.90
CA LYS A 224 -8.65 -7.72 -1.11
C LYS A 224 -9.42 -7.89 0.20
N TRP A 225 -8.78 -8.38 1.27
CA TRP A 225 -9.38 -8.43 2.61
C TRP A 225 -9.78 -7.03 3.09
N ALA A 226 -8.92 -6.01 2.90
CA ALA A 226 -9.25 -4.64 3.27
C ALA A 226 -10.43 -4.07 2.47
N VAL A 227 -10.57 -4.43 1.18
CA VAL A 227 -11.76 -4.11 0.37
C VAL A 227 -13.02 -4.77 0.96
N LEU A 228 -12.96 -6.04 1.34
CA LEU A 228 -14.09 -6.75 1.94
C LEU A 228 -14.50 -6.11 3.28
N GLN A 229 -13.54 -5.75 4.13
CA GLN A 229 -13.81 -5.03 5.38
C GLN A 229 -14.48 -3.67 5.12
N MET A 230 -14.02 -2.94 4.10
CA MET A 230 -14.66 -1.69 3.68
C MET A 230 -16.12 -1.91 3.25
N GLU A 231 -16.40 -2.95 2.45
CA GLU A 231 -17.75 -3.24 1.98
C GLU A 231 -18.69 -3.70 3.10
N GLN A 232 -18.20 -4.51 4.04
CA GLN A 232 -18.94 -4.90 5.24
C GLN A 232 -19.28 -3.68 6.11
N ARG A 233 -18.36 -2.73 6.25
CA ARG A 233 -18.63 -1.47 6.96
C ARG A 233 -19.74 -0.68 6.29
N TYR A 234 -19.77 -0.60 4.97
CA TYR A 234 -20.89 0.03 4.25
C TYR A 234 -22.23 -0.64 4.51
N GLN A 235 -22.27 -1.98 4.54
CA GLN A 235 -23.48 -2.72 4.87
C GLN A 235 -23.95 -2.43 6.30
N ASN A 236 -23.03 -2.35 7.26
CA ASN A 236 -23.36 -2.01 8.65
C ASN A 236 -23.84 -0.57 8.80
N MET A 237 -23.20 0.37 8.11
CA MET A 237 -23.62 1.77 8.05
C MET A 237 -25.04 1.91 7.47
N ALA A 238 -25.35 1.17 6.39
CA ALA A 238 -26.67 1.20 5.76
C ALA A 238 -27.79 0.72 6.71
N LYS A 239 -27.55 -0.32 7.52
CA LYS A 239 -28.54 -0.86 8.48
C LYS A 239 -29.02 0.19 9.50
N VAL A 240 -28.15 1.12 9.87
CA VAL A 240 -28.45 2.18 10.85
C VAL A 240 -28.58 3.57 10.21
N ASN A 241 -28.67 3.65 8.88
CA ASN A 241 -28.72 4.90 8.10
C ASN A 241 -27.57 5.88 8.42
N ALA A 242 -26.38 5.36 8.72
CA ALA A 242 -25.17 6.16 8.85
C ALA A 242 -24.55 6.42 7.48
N ARG A 243 -24.08 7.65 7.26
CA ARG A 243 -23.39 8.05 6.02
C ARG A 243 -21.88 7.83 6.05
N ASP A 244 -21.32 7.68 7.25
CA ASP A 244 -19.89 7.57 7.51
C ASP A 244 -19.65 6.83 8.84
N LEU A 245 -18.42 6.37 9.05
CA LEU A 245 -18.02 5.58 10.22
C LEU A 245 -18.19 6.36 11.53
N ALA A 246 -17.96 7.67 11.51
CA ALA A 246 -18.11 8.50 12.72
C ALA A 246 -19.58 8.54 13.16
N ARG A 247 -20.51 8.71 12.22
CA ARG A 247 -21.95 8.65 12.49
C ARG A 247 -22.39 7.26 12.91
N TYR A 248 -21.85 6.21 12.30
CA TYR A 248 -22.11 4.83 12.71
C TYR A 248 -21.71 4.60 14.17
N ASN A 249 -20.47 4.92 14.55
CA ASN A 249 -19.96 4.75 15.91
C ASN A 249 -20.74 5.57 16.97
N ALA A 250 -21.38 6.66 16.55
CA ALA A 250 -22.23 7.49 17.41
C ALA A 250 -23.67 6.96 17.57
N LEU A 251 -24.10 6.03 16.71
CA LEU A 251 -25.45 5.45 16.71
C LEU A 251 -25.51 4.03 17.31
N VAL A 252 -24.36 3.38 17.46
CA VAL A 252 -24.26 2.00 17.98
C VAL A 252 -23.66 1.98 19.38
N GLU A 253 -23.88 0.88 20.08
CA GLU A 253 -23.27 0.61 21.39
C GLU A 253 -21.74 0.52 21.26
N GLU A 254 -21.04 0.78 22.36
CA GLU A 254 -19.57 0.82 22.38
C GLU A 254 -18.93 -0.48 21.88
N SER A 255 -19.53 -1.63 22.18
CA SER A 255 -19.08 -2.96 21.73
C SER A 255 -19.21 -3.19 20.21
N GLU A 256 -20.01 -2.38 19.52
CA GLU A 256 -20.25 -2.48 18.07
C GLU A 256 -19.51 -1.40 17.27
N ARG A 257 -18.82 -0.48 17.96
CA ARG A 257 -18.00 0.55 17.33
C ARG A 257 -16.88 -0.09 16.55
N LEU A 258 -16.60 0.48 15.38
CA LEU A 258 -15.55 0.00 14.50
C LEU A 258 -14.37 0.98 14.50
N PRO A 259 -13.13 0.50 14.65
CA PRO A 259 -11.93 1.33 14.59
C PRO A 259 -11.69 1.85 13.17
N LYS A 260 -10.92 2.93 13.05
CA LYS A 260 -10.30 3.31 11.77
C LYS A 260 -9.33 2.20 11.36
N LEU A 261 -9.26 1.91 10.06
CA LEU A 261 -8.33 0.93 9.50
C LEU A 261 -7.34 1.67 8.61
N VAL A 262 -6.04 1.54 8.88
CA VAL A 262 -4.98 2.08 8.02
C VAL A 262 -4.15 0.92 7.46
N VAL A 263 -4.10 0.83 6.14
CA VAL A 263 -3.28 -0.16 5.43
C VAL A 263 -2.02 0.54 4.94
N VAL A 264 -0.85 0.04 5.35
CA VAL A 264 0.45 0.61 5.03
C VAL A 264 1.24 -0.36 4.15
N ILE A 265 1.71 0.13 3.01
CA ILE A 265 2.53 -0.62 2.05
C ILE A 265 3.90 0.04 2.00
N ASP A 266 4.96 -0.68 2.39
CA ASP A 266 6.33 -0.12 2.39
C ASP A 266 6.89 0.09 0.98
N GLU A 267 6.69 -0.90 0.10
CA GLU A 267 7.19 -0.89 -1.28
C GLU A 267 6.12 -1.42 -2.24
N LEU A 268 5.36 -0.49 -2.84
CA LEU A 268 4.35 -0.79 -3.85
C LEU A 268 4.97 -1.51 -5.05
N ALA A 269 6.19 -1.15 -5.45
CA ALA A 269 6.78 -1.66 -6.68
C ALA A 269 6.96 -3.18 -6.67
N ASP A 270 7.27 -3.75 -5.51
CA ASP A 270 7.44 -5.20 -5.36
C ASP A 270 6.09 -5.93 -5.51
N LEU A 271 4.99 -5.30 -5.12
CA LEU A 271 3.64 -5.84 -5.33
C LEU A 271 3.22 -5.74 -6.79
N MET A 272 3.50 -4.60 -7.44
CA MET A 272 3.15 -4.38 -8.84
C MET A 272 3.86 -5.37 -9.77
N MET A 273 5.12 -5.71 -9.49
CA MET A 273 5.88 -6.70 -10.28
C MET A 273 5.28 -8.11 -10.23
N VAL A 274 4.52 -8.45 -9.18
CA VAL A 274 3.94 -9.79 -8.99
C VAL A 274 2.48 -9.84 -9.40
N ALA A 275 1.69 -8.82 -9.02
CA ALA A 275 0.24 -8.82 -9.16
C ALA A 275 -0.33 -7.41 -9.44
N ALA A 276 0.27 -6.66 -10.37
CA ALA A 276 -0.10 -5.27 -10.71
C ALA A 276 -1.61 -5.01 -10.76
N LYS A 277 -2.34 -5.81 -11.54
CA LYS A 277 -3.77 -5.61 -11.76
C LYS A 277 -4.58 -5.70 -10.46
N ASP A 278 -4.42 -6.79 -9.71
CA ASP A 278 -5.17 -7.02 -8.47
C ASP A 278 -4.85 -5.98 -7.39
N VAL A 279 -3.57 -5.56 -7.32
CA VAL A 279 -3.08 -4.54 -6.40
C VAL A 279 -3.65 -3.17 -6.77
N GLU A 280 -3.56 -2.76 -8.04
CA GLU A 280 -4.08 -1.49 -8.53
C GLU A 280 -5.60 -1.39 -8.37
N ASP A 281 -6.34 -2.44 -8.74
CA ASP A 281 -7.80 -2.51 -8.59
C ASP A 281 -8.21 -2.33 -7.13
N SER A 282 -7.52 -3.01 -6.20
CA SER A 282 -7.81 -2.92 -4.76
C SER A 282 -7.46 -1.54 -4.19
N ILE A 283 -6.31 -0.98 -4.57
CA ILE A 283 -5.89 0.37 -4.16
C ILE A 283 -6.91 1.40 -4.65
N CYS A 284 -7.31 1.35 -5.92
CA CYS A 284 -8.30 2.27 -6.48
C CYS A 284 -9.65 2.15 -5.78
N ARG A 285 -10.12 0.92 -5.53
CA ARG A 285 -11.39 0.65 -4.86
C ARG A 285 -11.41 1.23 -3.44
N ILE A 286 -10.35 0.99 -2.67
CA ILE A 286 -10.21 1.57 -1.32
C ILE A 286 -10.06 3.09 -1.41
N ALA A 287 -9.28 3.61 -2.35
CA ALA A 287 -9.05 5.05 -2.46
C ALA A 287 -10.33 5.84 -2.81
N GLN A 288 -11.24 5.23 -3.56
CA GLN A 288 -12.51 5.83 -3.95
C GLN A 288 -13.57 5.81 -2.84
N LEU A 289 -13.64 4.72 -2.07
CA LEU A 289 -14.75 4.47 -1.13
C LEU A 289 -14.31 4.39 0.34
N GLY A 290 -13.00 4.35 0.62
CA GLY A 290 -12.46 4.09 1.95
C GLY A 290 -12.75 5.19 2.96
N ARG A 291 -12.74 6.46 2.52
CA ARG A 291 -12.91 7.63 3.41
C ARG A 291 -14.12 7.53 4.34
N ALA A 292 -15.31 7.25 3.81
CA ALA A 292 -16.52 7.19 4.61
C ALA A 292 -16.58 5.93 5.48
N ALA A 293 -16.04 4.80 4.99
CA ALA A 293 -15.89 3.57 5.76
C ALA A 293 -14.76 3.63 6.82
N GLY A 294 -13.97 4.70 6.85
CA GLY A 294 -12.82 4.84 7.73
C GLY A 294 -11.70 3.84 7.43
N VAL A 295 -11.52 3.50 6.15
CA VAL A 295 -10.40 2.70 5.63
C VAL A 295 -9.47 3.62 4.84
N HIS A 296 -8.20 3.66 5.22
CA HIS A 296 -7.21 4.60 4.72
C HIS A 296 -5.97 3.86 4.20
N LEU A 297 -5.26 4.49 3.26
CA LEU A 297 -4.06 3.91 2.64
C LEU A 297 -2.86 4.81 2.85
N ILE A 298 -1.73 4.20 3.19
CA ILE A 298 -0.41 4.79 3.05
C ILE A 298 0.38 3.88 2.12
N VAL A 299 0.69 4.38 0.94
CA VAL A 299 1.38 3.62 -0.10
C VAL A 299 2.74 4.24 -0.30
N ALA A 300 3.80 3.46 -0.09
CA ALA A 300 5.16 3.93 -0.24
C ALA A 300 5.89 3.20 -1.37
N THR A 301 6.87 3.87 -2.00
CA THR A 301 7.76 3.24 -2.98
C THR A 301 9.09 3.95 -3.09
N GLN A 302 10.15 3.19 -3.36
CA GLN A 302 11.46 3.76 -3.72
C GLN A 302 11.66 3.92 -5.23
N ARG A 303 10.71 3.43 -6.04
CA ARG A 303 10.77 3.43 -7.51
C ARG A 303 9.67 4.34 -8.07
N PRO A 304 9.90 5.67 -8.14
CA PRO A 304 8.93 6.63 -8.60
C PRO A 304 8.82 6.67 -10.14
N SER A 305 8.42 5.54 -10.74
CA SER A 305 8.21 5.40 -12.17
C SER A 305 6.72 5.29 -12.52
N THR A 306 6.34 5.61 -13.75
CA THR A 306 4.92 5.69 -14.17
C THR A 306 4.20 4.34 -14.25
N ASP A 307 4.96 3.25 -14.35
CA ASP A 307 4.47 1.87 -14.29
C ASP A 307 4.17 1.40 -12.86
N ILE A 308 4.80 2.03 -11.85
CA ILE A 308 4.51 1.78 -10.43
C ILE A 308 3.48 2.77 -9.91
N ILE A 309 3.71 4.07 -10.13
CA ILE A 309 2.82 5.15 -9.74
C ILE A 309 1.97 5.53 -10.96
N THR A 310 0.99 4.68 -11.26
CA THR A 310 0.14 4.83 -12.45
C THR A 310 -0.77 6.06 -12.35
N GLY A 311 -1.35 6.46 -13.49
CA GLY A 311 -2.33 7.54 -13.52
C GLY A 311 -3.55 7.28 -12.63
N LEU A 312 -3.99 6.02 -12.52
CA LEU A 312 -5.12 5.63 -11.67
C LEU A 312 -4.79 5.78 -10.18
N ILE A 313 -3.61 5.34 -9.76
CA ILE A 313 -3.16 5.52 -8.37
C ILE A 313 -3.07 7.01 -8.03
N LYS A 314 -2.47 7.83 -8.91
CA LYS A 314 -2.35 9.28 -8.68
C LYS A 314 -3.69 9.99 -8.64
N ALA A 315 -4.63 9.60 -9.48
CA ALA A 315 -5.95 10.20 -9.54
C ALA A 315 -6.76 9.96 -8.26
N ASN A 316 -6.57 8.81 -7.59
CA ASN A 316 -7.31 8.46 -6.38
C ASN A 316 -6.53 8.77 -5.08
N ILE A 317 -5.21 8.98 -5.14
CA ILE A 317 -4.36 9.36 -3.99
C ILE A 317 -3.76 10.76 -4.23
N PRO A 318 -4.50 11.83 -3.91
CA PRO A 318 -4.07 13.21 -4.18
C PRO A 318 -3.03 13.74 -3.19
N SER A 319 -2.90 13.15 -2.01
CA SER A 319 -1.98 13.61 -0.96
C SER A 319 -0.65 12.89 -1.08
N ARG A 320 0.46 13.64 -1.08
CA ARG A 320 1.77 13.11 -1.47
C ARG A 320 2.89 13.63 -0.61
N ILE A 321 3.86 12.78 -0.32
CA ILE A 321 5.15 13.13 0.25
C ILE A 321 6.21 12.68 -0.75
N ALA A 322 7.01 13.62 -1.23
CA ALA A 322 8.20 13.30 -2.01
C ALA A 322 9.44 13.61 -1.17
N PHE A 323 10.24 12.58 -0.92
CA PHE A 323 11.61 12.73 -0.45
C PHE A 323 12.56 12.95 -1.63
N ALA A 324 13.85 13.12 -1.35
CA ALA A 324 14.87 13.32 -2.38
C ALA A 324 14.83 12.21 -3.44
N VAL A 325 14.86 12.63 -4.70
CA VAL A 325 14.89 11.75 -5.90
C VAL A 325 16.04 12.16 -6.81
N SER A 326 16.40 11.30 -7.75
CA SER A 326 17.56 11.50 -8.63
C SER A 326 17.30 12.49 -9.76
N SER A 327 16.04 12.67 -10.19
CA SER A 327 15.72 13.51 -11.35
C SER A 327 14.41 14.28 -11.22
N GLY A 328 14.30 15.38 -11.99
CA GLY A 328 13.04 16.10 -12.13
C GLY A 328 11.95 15.32 -12.89
N VAL A 329 12.30 14.21 -13.55
CA VAL A 329 11.30 13.27 -14.11
C VAL A 329 10.62 12.53 -12.97
N ASP A 330 11.40 11.95 -12.06
CA ASP A 330 10.92 11.24 -10.88
C ASP A 330 10.08 12.15 -9.99
N SER A 331 10.52 13.40 -9.80
CA SER A 331 9.74 14.41 -9.05
C SER A 331 8.36 14.62 -9.67
N ARG A 332 8.28 14.69 -11.01
CA ARG A 332 7.00 14.86 -11.73
C ARG A 332 6.13 13.61 -11.67
N VAL A 333 6.71 12.42 -11.61
CA VAL A 333 5.93 11.21 -11.38
C VAL A 333 5.21 11.29 -10.04
N ILE A 334 5.88 11.75 -8.98
CA ILE A 334 5.30 11.84 -7.63
C ILE A 334 4.38 13.07 -7.50
N LEU A 335 4.89 14.28 -7.73
CA LEU A 335 4.23 15.55 -7.36
C LEU A 335 3.52 16.24 -8.53
N ASP A 336 3.60 15.71 -9.74
CA ASP A 336 3.20 16.40 -10.99
C ASP A 336 3.99 17.71 -11.26
N THR A 337 5.03 17.99 -10.46
CA THR A 337 5.95 19.13 -10.61
C THR A 337 7.38 18.71 -10.30
N THR A 338 8.36 19.48 -10.77
CA THR A 338 9.75 19.37 -10.32
C THR A 338 9.94 19.98 -8.93
N GLY A 339 11.03 19.63 -8.26
CA GLY A 339 11.45 20.19 -6.98
C GLY A 339 12.01 19.16 -6.00
N ALA A 340 11.56 17.90 -6.07
CA ALA A 340 12.03 16.85 -5.17
C ALA A 340 13.48 16.44 -5.45
N GLU A 341 13.96 16.64 -6.68
CA GLU A 341 15.37 16.43 -7.06
C GLU A 341 16.34 17.44 -6.43
N LYS A 342 15.80 18.47 -5.76
CA LYS A 342 16.57 19.52 -5.07
C LYS A 342 16.50 19.38 -3.54
N LEU A 343 15.96 18.26 -3.04
CA LEU A 343 15.94 17.95 -1.62
C LEU A 343 17.30 17.40 -1.18
N LEU A 344 17.60 17.56 0.10
CA LEU A 344 18.90 17.24 0.70
C LEU A 344 19.03 15.77 1.13
N GLY A 345 17.93 15.01 1.07
CA GLY A 345 17.83 13.68 1.67
C GLY A 345 17.70 13.75 3.19
N LYS A 346 17.93 12.62 3.88
CA LYS A 346 17.88 12.52 5.35
C LYS A 346 16.62 13.14 5.99
N GLY A 347 15.46 12.89 5.40
CA GLY A 347 14.16 13.35 5.91
C GLY A 347 13.67 14.67 5.31
N ASP A 348 14.47 15.38 4.51
CA ASP A 348 13.99 16.56 3.78
C ASP A 348 12.98 16.17 2.71
N MET A 349 11.79 16.77 2.75
CA MET A 349 10.64 16.38 1.94
C MET A 349 9.85 17.56 1.39
N LEU A 350 9.10 17.30 0.32
CA LEU A 350 7.97 18.10 -0.14
C LEU A 350 6.67 17.39 0.20
N PHE A 351 5.84 18.02 1.03
CA PHE A 351 4.53 17.53 1.40
C PHE A 351 3.43 18.28 0.65
N HIS A 352 2.64 17.56 -0.14
CA HIS A 352 1.48 18.06 -0.87
C HIS A 352 0.21 17.48 -0.26
N ALA A 353 -0.44 18.24 0.60
CA ALA A 353 -1.75 17.87 1.13
C ALA A 353 -2.84 17.99 0.05
N ASN A 354 -3.87 17.15 0.14
CA ASN A 354 -5.03 17.24 -0.74
C ASN A 354 -5.65 18.66 -0.72
N GLY A 355 -5.91 19.22 -1.90
CA GLY A 355 -6.48 20.56 -2.06
C GLY A 355 -5.49 21.72 -1.89
N ALA A 356 -4.23 21.48 -1.52
CA ALA A 356 -3.22 22.52 -1.47
C ALA A 356 -2.76 22.91 -2.89
N SER A 357 -2.56 24.21 -3.12
CA SER A 357 -2.14 24.72 -4.43
C SER A 357 -0.68 24.39 -4.79
N LYS A 358 0.17 24.23 -3.78
CA LYS A 358 1.61 23.92 -3.92
C LYS A 358 2.07 23.04 -2.75
N PRO A 359 3.08 22.18 -2.95
CA PRO A 359 3.71 21.45 -1.87
C PRO A 359 4.44 22.42 -0.92
N ILE A 360 4.41 22.09 0.38
CA ILE A 360 5.24 22.74 1.39
C ILE A 360 6.50 21.92 1.61
N ARG A 361 7.64 22.58 1.85
CA ARG A 361 8.88 21.88 2.24
C ARG A 361 8.91 21.70 3.74
N ALA A 362 9.28 20.50 4.19
CA ALA A 362 9.41 20.17 5.59
C ALA A 362 10.63 19.27 5.81
N GLN A 363 11.25 19.38 6.99
CA GLN A 363 12.17 18.40 7.51
C GLN A 363 11.37 17.37 8.29
N GLY A 364 11.49 16.11 7.88
CA GLY A 364 10.92 14.96 8.57
C GLY A 364 11.38 14.88 10.01
N ALA A 365 10.46 14.45 10.87
CA ALA A 365 10.83 13.91 12.16
C ALA A 365 11.83 12.74 11.98
N PHE A 366 12.48 12.41 13.08
CA PHE A 366 13.46 11.34 13.14
C PHE A 366 13.19 10.53 14.39
N VAL A 367 13.07 9.24 14.17
CA VAL A 367 13.09 8.20 15.19
C VAL A 367 14.14 7.18 14.78
N SER A 368 15.00 6.78 15.72
CA SER A 368 15.99 5.73 15.46
C SER A 368 15.37 4.34 15.55
N ASP A 369 16.04 3.34 14.97
CA ASP A 369 15.57 1.95 15.05
C ASP A 369 15.54 1.47 16.51
N GLU A 370 16.50 1.89 17.34
CA GLU A 370 16.51 1.56 18.77
C GLU A 370 15.35 2.20 19.53
N GLU A 371 14.85 3.37 19.10
CA GLU A 371 13.64 3.97 19.66
C GLU A 371 12.39 3.16 19.29
N VAL A 372 12.30 2.69 18.04
CA VAL A 372 11.20 1.83 17.58
C VAL A 372 11.20 0.52 18.38
N GLU A 373 12.36 -0.14 18.49
CA GLU A 373 12.52 -1.39 19.25
C GLU A 373 12.08 -1.23 20.70
N ARG A 374 12.52 -0.16 21.40
CA ARG A 374 12.09 0.09 22.78
C ARG A 374 10.57 0.21 22.93
N VAL A 375 9.90 0.83 21.96
CA VAL A 375 8.43 0.93 21.98
C VAL A 375 7.78 -0.43 21.70
N MET A 376 8.33 -1.23 20.79
CA MET A 376 7.79 -2.57 20.50
C MET A 376 8.04 -3.55 21.66
N ASP A 377 9.18 -3.47 22.32
CA ASP A 377 9.52 -4.25 23.51
C ASP A 377 8.55 -3.98 24.67
N PHE A 378 8.12 -2.73 24.84
CA PHE A 378 7.08 -2.38 25.81
C PHE A 378 5.77 -3.15 25.55
N PHE A 379 5.36 -3.30 24.29
CA PHE A 379 4.16 -4.08 23.95
C PHE A 379 4.37 -5.58 24.10
N ALA A 380 5.55 -6.09 23.74
CA ALA A 380 5.90 -7.49 23.94
C ALA A 380 5.87 -7.88 25.42
N GLN A 381 6.34 -7.00 26.31
CA GLN A 381 6.40 -7.24 27.76
C GLN A 381 5.05 -7.10 28.46
N THR A 382 4.17 -6.23 27.96
CA THR A 382 2.80 -6.07 28.51
C THR A 382 1.86 -7.21 28.10
N ASN A 383 2.33 -8.17 27.29
CA ASN A 383 1.61 -9.36 26.84
C ASN A 383 0.29 -9.03 26.10
N THR A 384 0.26 -7.86 25.46
CA THR A 384 -0.89 -7.35 24.72
C THR A 384 -0.88 -7.96 23.31
N GLN A 385 -1.39 -9.18 23.15
CA GLN A 385 -1.36 -9.85 21.85
C GLN A 385 -2.32 -9.21 20.83
N PRO A 386 -1.91 -9.07 19.56
CA PRO A 386 -2.79 -8.59 18.50
C PRO A 386 -3.92 -9.59 18.21
N PRO A 387 -5.16 -9.14 17.98
CA PRO A 387 -6.28 -10.00 17.58
C PRO A 387 -6.19 -10.29 16.08
N LEU A 388 -5.26 -11.16 15.70
CA LEU A 388 -4.98 -11.49 14.31
C LEU A 388 -6.14 -12.29 13.68
N GLU A 389 -6.64 -11.84 12.53
CA GLU A 389 -7.66 -12.56 11.74
C GLU A 389 -7.04 -13.54 10.74
N GLU A 390 -6.07 -14.35 11.18
CA GLU A 390 -5.29 -15.24 10.29
C GLU A 390 -6.17 -16.22 9.51
N GLU A 391 -7.18 -16.83 10.14
CA GLU A 391 -8.05 -17.79 9.44
C GLU A 391 -8.86 -17.16 8.30
N ALA A 392 -9.39 -15.96 8.52
CA ALA A 392 -10.15 -15.25 7.50
C ALA A 392 -9.23 -14.79 6.35
N PHE A 393 -8.02 -14.37 6.70
CA PHE A 393 -7.00 -13.98 5.75
C PHE A 393 -6.48 -15.16 4.91
N ASP A 394 -6.21 -16.31 5.53
CA ASP A 394 -5.74 -17.50 4.83
C ASP A 394 -6.78 -18.06 3.86
N ARG A 395 -8.08 -17.94 4.16
CA ARG A 395 -9.15 -18.24 3.19
C ARG A 395 -9.10 -17.34 1.96
N ILE A 396 -8.93 -16.03 2.14
CA ILE A 396 -8.85 -15.07 1.02
C ILE A 396 -7.55 -15.24 0.23
N THR A 397 -6.43 -15.50 0.90
CA THR A 397 -5.16 -15.71 0.21
C THR A 397 -5.10 -17.05 -0.50
N SER A 398 -5.72 -18.11 0.03
CA SER A 398 -5.83 -19.38 -0.71
C SER A 398 -6.68 -19.24 -1.98
N ASP A 399 -7.75 -18.45 -1.94
CA ASP A 399 -8.55 -18.10 -3.13
C ASP A 399 -7.78 -17.19 -4.11
N ALA A 400 -6.92 -16.27 -3.62
CA ALA A 400 -6.15 -15.34 -4.46
C ALA A 400 -4.86 -15.94 -5.04
N VAL A 401 -4.20 -16.86 -4.31
CA VAL A 401 -3.04 -17.64 -4.80
C VAL A 401 -3.49 -18.65 -5.85
N GLN A 402 -4.75 -19.08 -5.78
CA GLN A 402 -5.46 -19.73 -6.88
C GLN A 402 -6.01 -18.70 -7.88
N GLY A 403 -5.13 -17.89 -8.51
CA GLY A 403 -5.49 -17.24 -9.78
C GLY A 403 -6.12 -18.28 -10.72
N PRO A 404 -7.14 -17.90 -11.52
CA PRO A 404 -8.36 -18.68 -11.72
C PRO A 404 -8.10 -20.16 -11.49
N ALA A 405 -8.47 -20.65 -10.30
CA ALA A 405 -8.22 -22.03 -9.90
C ALA A 405 -8.43 -22.97 -11.10
N HIS A 406 -7.31 -23.46 -11.63
CA HIS A 406 -7.16 -24.88 -11.91
C HIS A 406 -7.50 -25.59 -10.60
N GLY A 407 -8.80 -25.67 -10.33
CA GLY A 407 -9.37 -26.25 -9.14
C GLY A 407 -9.11 -27.73 -9.24
N ASN A 408 -8.20 -28.20 -8.39
CA ASN A 408 -8.10 -29.62 -8.04
C ASN A 408 -9.27 -30.06 -7.12
N GLY A 409 -10.35 -29.28 -7.06
CA GLY A 409 -11.66 -29.71 -6.61
C GLY A 409 -12.49 -30.03 -7.83
N LYS A 410 -12.98 -31.27 -7.92
CA LYS A 410 -13.90 -31.80 -8.95
C LYS A 410 -14.84 -30.72 -9.48
N GLN A 411 -14.44 -30.05 -10.56
CA GLN A 411 -15.30 -29.16 -11.31
C GLN A 411 -16.14 -30.06 -12.22
N GLU A 412 -17.24 -30.59 -11.68
CA GLU A 412 -18.28 -31.18 -12.51
C GLU A 412 -18.94 -30.00 -13.24
N ASP A 413 -18.39 -29.63 -14.40
CA ASP A 413 -19.13 -28.77 -15.33
C ASP A 413 -20.43 -29.51 -15.66
N GLU A 414 -21.58 -28.86 -15.44
CA GLU A 414 -22.91 -29.45 -15.64
C GLU A 414 -23.10 -30.02 -17.06
N LEU A 415 -22.34 -29.49 -18.03
CA LEU A 415 -22.37 -29.94 -19.42
C LEU A 415 -21.37 -31.06 -19.73
N LEU A 416 -20.54 -31.50 -18.77
CA LEU A 416 -19.54 -32.56 -18.96
C LEU A 416 -20.19 -33.88 -19.42
N PRO A 417 -21.28 -34.40 -18.83
CA PRO A 417 -21.91 -35.63 -19.29
C PRO A 417 -22.38 -35.54 -20.75
N GLU A 418 -22.94 -34.39 -21.14
CA GLU A 418 -23.43 -34.15 -22.50
C GLU A 418 -22.26 -33.98 -23.49
N ALA A 419 -21.20 -33.28 -23.07
CA ALA A 419 -19.98 -33.11 -23.83
C ALA A 419 -19.29 -34.46 -24.09
N VAL A 420 -19.19 -35.34 -23.09
CA VAL A 420 -18.61 -36.68 -23.25
C VAL A 420 -19.46 -37.52 -24.20
N ARG A 421 -20.79 -37.46 -24.10
CA ARG A 421 -21.71 -38.15 -25.02
C ARG A 421 -21.50 -37.70 -26.47
N ILE A 422 -21.33 -36.40 -26.70
CA ILE A 422 -21.04 -35.87 -28.05
C ILE A 422 -19.70 -36.39 -28.59
N VAL A 423 -18.66 -36.49 -27.74
CA VAL A 423 -17.35 -37.06 -28.14
C VAL A 423 -17.45 -38.57 -28.40
N MET A 424 -18.29 -39.29 -27.66
CA MET A 424 -18.56 -40.71 -27.89
C MET A 424 -19.25 -40.95 -29.24
N ASP A 425 -20.29 -40.17 -29.54
CA ASP A 425 -21.05 -40.30 -30.78
C ASP A 425 -20.21 -39.90 -32.01
N SER A 426 -19.29 -38.93 -31.86
CA SER A 426 -18.44 -38.45 -32.97
C SER A 426 -17.14 -39.25 -33.14
N GLY A 427 -16.71 -40.00 -32.12
CA GLY A 427 -15.44 -40.73 -32.08
C GLY A 427 -14.18 -39.84 -32.06
N GLN A 428 -14.32 -38.52 -32.00
CA GLN A 428 -13.21 -37.55 -32.02
C GLN A 428 -13.51 -36.34 -31.13
N ALA A 429 -12.54 -35.91 -30.32
CA ALA A 429 -12.68 -34.76 -29.44
C ALA A 429 -11.92 -33.53 -30.00
N SER A 430 -12.65 -32.44 -30.24
CA SER A 430 -12.08 -31.13 -30.59
C SER A 430 -12.85 -29.98 -29.95
N ILE A 431 -12.13 -28.90 -29.62
CA ILE A 431 -12.68 -27.71 -28.96
C ILE A 431 -13.80 -27.08 -29.80
N SER A 432 -13.56 -26.89 -31.10
CA SER A 432 -14.53 -26.28 -32.03
C SER A 432 -15.82 -27.11 -32.17
N MET A 433 -15.73 -28.44 -32.06
CA MET A 433 -16.89 -29.32 -32.11
C MET A 433 -17.78 -29.14 -30.88
N ILE A 434 -17.16 -29.16 -29.68
CA ILE A 434 -17.88 -28.95 -28.41
C ILE A 434 -18.48 -27.55 -28.34
N GLN A 435 -17.74 -26.54 -28.79
CA GLN A 435 -18.21 -25.16 -28.90
C GLN A 435 -19.49 -25.05 -29.73
N ARG A 436 -19.53 -25.68 -30.90
CA ARG A 436 -20.67 -25.61 -31.83
C ARG A 436 -21.87 -26.45 -31.38
N ARG A 437 -21.63 -27.65 -30.82
CA ARG A 437 -22.69 -28.59 -30.41
C ARG A 437 -23.37 -28.16 -29.11
N LEU A 438 -22.62 -27.67 -28.13
CA LEU A 438 -23.15 -27.21 -26.83
C LEU A 438 -23.44 -25.71 -26.78
N ARG A 439 -23.14 -24.96 -27.86
CA ARG A 439 -23.31 -23.49 -27.94
C ARG A 439 -22.63 -22.74 -26.79
N VAL A 440 -21.44 -23.21 -26.38
CA VAL A 440 -20.63 -22.59 -25.32
C VAL A 440 -19.50 -21.74 -25.91
N GLY A 441 -18.94 -20.81 -25.13
CA GLY A 441 -17.76 -20.04 -25.54
C GLY A 441 -16.49 -20.89 -25.63
N TYR A 442 -15.50 -20.43 -26.41
CA TYR A 442 -14.24 -21.15 -26.65
C TYR A 442 -13.53 -21.58 -25.35
N ALA A 443 -13.44 -20.68 -24.36
CA ALA A 443 -12.80 -20.96 -23.07
C ALA A 443 -13.48 -22.08 -22.28
N ARG A 444 -14.81 -22.23 -22.37
CA ARG A 444 -15.55 -23.30 -21.70
C ARG A 444 -15.45 -24.62 -22.48
N ALA A 445 -15.48 -24.56 -23.81
CA ALA A 445 -15.25 -25.74 -24.65
C ALA A 445 -13.84 -26.32 -24.47
N ALA A 446 -12.81 -25.47 -24.37
CA ALA A 446 -11.44 -25.88 -24.08
C ALA A 446 -11.36 -26.57 -22.71
N ARG A 447 -11.97 -25.96 -21.68
CA ARG A 447 -12.03 -26.52 -20.33
C ARG A 447 -12.69 -27.89 -20.28
N LEU A 448 -13.80 -28.09 -21.00
CA LEU A 448 -14.47 -29.40 -21.08
C LEU A 448 -13.56 -30.49 -21.67
N ILE A 449 -12.76 -30.16 -22.70
CA ILE A 449 -11.78 -31.07 -23.30
C ILE A 449 -10.63 -31.38 -22.32
N ASP A 450 -10.15 -30.37 -21.59
CA ASP A 450 -9.08 -30.55 -20.60
C ASP A 450 -9.55 -31.42 -19.42
N ILE A 451 -10.79 -31.25 -18.96
CA ILE A 451 -11.40 -32.11 -17.93
C ILE A 451 -11.51 -33.55 -18.44
N MET A 452 -11.94 -33.76 -19.69
CA MET A 452 -11.98 -35.10 -20.29
C MET A 452 -10.59 -35.75 -20.39
N GLU A 453 -9.54 -34.99 -20.70
CA GLU A 453 -8.17 -35.50 -20.73
C GLU A 453 -7.71 -35.90 -19.33
N GLN A 454 -7.92 -35.04 -18.33
CA GLN A 454 -7.56 -35.30 -16.94
C GLN A 454 -8.28 -36.53 -16.36
N GLN A 455 -9.55 -36.74 -16.73
CA GLN A 455 -10.33 -37.90 -16.32
C GLN A 455 -10.03 -39.17 -17.15
N LYS A 456 -9.05 -39.11 -18.06
CA LYS A 456 -8.68 -40.17 -19.00
C LYS A 456 -9.84 -40.64 -19.88
N ILE A 457 -10.75 -39.73 -20.22
CA ILE A 457 -11.87 -39.95 -21.15
C ILE A 457 -11.39 -39.77 -22.59
N VAL A 458 -10.47 -38.83 -22.83
CA VAL A 458 -9.82 -38.60 -24.13
C VAL A 458 -8.31 -38.63 -24.02
N SER A 459 -7.63 -38.95 -25.11
CA SER A 459 -6.17 -38.96 -25.19
C SER A 459 -5.60 -37.54 -25.06
N GLY A 460 -4.32 -37.46 -24.69
CA GLY A 460 -3.60 -36.19 -24.65
C GLY A 460 -3.42 -35.55 -26.02
N PHE A 461 -2.96 -34.29 -26.01
CA PHE A 461 -2.76 -33.51 -27.21
C PHE A 461 -1.57 -34.02 -28.04
N ASP A 462 -1.84 -34.55 -29.23
CA ASP A 462 -0.84 -35.06 -30.19
C ASP A 462 -0.77 -34.16 -31.45
N GLY A 463 -0.57 -32.86 -31.22
CA GLY A 463 -0.31 -31.87 -32.27
C GLY A 463 -1.48 -31.60 -33.22
N SER A 464 -1.54 -32.32 -34.35
CA SER A 464 -2.43 -32.01 -35.49
C SER A 464 -3.65 -32.94 -35.62
N LYS A 465 -3.79 -33.95 -34.76
CA LYS A 465 -4.89 -34.92 -34.80
C LYS A 465 -5.91 -34.67 -33.69
N ALA A 466 -7.19 -34.94 -33.99
CA ALA A 466 -8.26 -34.92 -32.99
C ALA A 466 -7.98 -35.94 -31.88
N ARG A 467 -8.28 -35.57 -30.63
CA ARG A 467 -8.04 -36.43 -29.46
C ARG A 467 -8.95 -37.66 -29.55
N LYS A 468 -8.41 -38.84 -29.25
CA LYS A 468 -9.14 -40.11 -29.33
C LYS A 468 -9.90 -40.37 -28.04
N LEU A 469 -11.08 -40.97 -28.14
CA LEU A 469 -11.82 -41.45 -26.97
C LEU A 469 -11.12 -42.68 -26.36
N LEU A 470 -11.01 -42.70 -25.03
CA LEU A 470 -10.35 -43.76 -24.26
C LEU A 470 -11.31 -44.62 -23.43
N ILE A 471 -12.58 -44.23 -23.32
CA ILE A 471 -13.60 -44.98 -22.56
C ILE A 471 -14.66 -45.59 -23.51
N ASP A 472 -15.29 -46.66 -23.07
CA ASP A 472 -16.41 -47.30 -23.77
C ASP A 472 -17.77 -46.89 -23.18
N ARG A 473 -18.85 -47.41 -23.77
CA ARG A 473 -20.23 -47.06 -23.40
C ARG A 473 -20.61 -47.56 -22.00
N ALA A 474 -20.08 -48.71 -21.60
CA ALA A 474 -20.31 -49.28 -20.27
C ALA A 474 -19.64 -48.42 -19.18
N GLU A 475 -18.43 -47.91 -19.45
CA GLU A 475 -17.72 -47.03 -18.54
C GLU A 475 -18.31 -45.62 -18.48
N PHE A 476 -18.85 -45.11 -19.59
CA PHE A 476 -19.63 -43.88 -19.59
C PHE A 476 -20.89 -43.99 -18.69
N GLU A 477 -21.67 -45.06 -18.82
CA GLU A 477 -22.86 -45.26 -17.99
C GLU A 477 -22.51 -45.44 -16.51
N ARG A 478 -21.39 -46.09 -16.19
CA ARG A 478 -20.90 -46.19 -14.80
C ARG A 478 -20.53 -44.82 -14.21
N ARG A 479 -19.97 -43.92 -15.02
CA ARG A 479 -19.46 -42.62 -14.56
C ARG A 479 -20.51 -41.50 -14.56
N PHE A 480 -21.49 -41.56 -15.47
CA PHE A 480 -22.44 -40.47 -15.71
C PHE A 480 -23.90 -40.92 -15.82
N GLY A 481 -24.20 -42.20 -15.66
CA GLY A 481 -25.56 -42.72 -15.66
C GLY A 481 -26.31 -42.28 -14.40
N THR A 482 -27.49 -41.70 -14.60
CA THR A 482 -28.45 -41.48 -13.51
C THR A 482 -28.97 -42.86 -13.06
N GLY A 483 -28.90 -43.14 -11.75
CA GLY A 483 -29.22 -44.45 -11.18
C GLY A 483 -30.62 -44.93 -11.55
N ALA A 484 -30.72 -45.79 -12.56
CA ALA A 484 -31.93 -46.51 -12.91
C ALA A 484 -31.67 -47.95 -13.41
N ALA A 485 -30.42 -48.42 -13.44
CA ALA A 485 -30.05 -49.74 -14.00
C ALA A 485 -29.32 -50.68 -13.02
N ALA A 486 -29.30 -50.36 -11.72
CA ALA A 486 -28.63 -51.20 -10.70
C ALA A 486 -29.57 -52.20 -9.97
N ALA A 487 -30.84 -52.34 -10.40
CA ALA A 487 -31.85 -53.13 -9.69
C ALA A 487 -32.39 -54.36 -10.47
N SER A 488 -31.74 -54.81 -11.55
CA SER A 488 -32.27 -55.90 -12.38
C SER A 488 -31.28 -57.03 -12.69
N GLN A 489 -30.32 -57.31 -11.80
CA GLN A 489 -29.41 -58.46 -11.94
C GLN A 489 -29.16 -59.24 -10.63
N SER A 490 -30.11 -59.26 -9.70
CA SER A 490 -30.02 -60.09 -8.48
C SER A 490 -31.15 -61.12 -8.32
N GLU A 491 -31.94 -61.38 -9.36
CA GLU A 491 -32.92 -62.46 -9.39
C GLU A 491 -32.82 -63.16 -10.77
N ASN A 492 -32.77 -64.49 -10.76
CA ASN A 492 -32.31 -65.43 -11.81
C ASN A 492 -30.77 -65.52 -11.86
N GLU A 493 -30.10 -66.57 -11.39
CA GLU A 493 -30.39 -67.99 -11.58
C GLU A 493 -29.99 -68.78 -10.32
N THR A 494 -30.97 -69.46 -9.73
CA THR A 494 -30.75 -70.69 -8.96
C THR A 494 -31.38 -71.82 -9.77
N GLY A 495 -30.60 -72.89 -9.98
CA GLY A 495 -31.08 -74.18 -10.49
C GLY A 495 -30.75 -74.46 -11.95
N GLU A 496 -29.69 -75.22 -12.20
CA GLU A 496 -29.83 -76.64 -12.55
C GLU A 496 -28.46 -77.33 -12.62
N SER A 497 -28.47 -78.57 -12.16
CA SER A 497 -27.37 -79.53 -12.01
C SER A 497 -27.19 -80.40 -13.24
N GLU A 498 -25.94 -80.79 -13.56
CA GLU A 498 -25.48 -82.13 -14.04
C GLU A 498 -24.01 -82.01 -14.51
N VAL A 499 -23.02 -82.63 -13.83
CA VAL A 499 -22.46 -83.98 -14.05
C VAL A 499 -21.84 -84.15 -15.45
N ASN A 500 -20.49 -84.15 -15.59
CA ASN A 500 -19.65 -85.37 -15.70
C ASN A 500 -18.18 -85.10 -16.11
N THR A 501 -17.27 -85.78 -15.41
CA THR A 501 -16.05 -86.52 -15.84
C THR A 501 -14.91 -85.92 -16.71
N THR A 502 -13.72 -85.97 -16.08
CA THR A 502 -12.43 -86.60 -16.50
C THR A 502 -11.45 -85.95 -17.51
N ASP A 503 -10.17 -86.25 -17.18
CA ASP A 503 -8.92 -86.29 -17.96
C ASP A 503 -8.11 -84.98 -18.08
N GLU A 504 -6.97 -84.84 -17.41
CA GLU A 504 -5.63 -85.47 -17.58
C GLU A 504 -4.69 -84.67 -18.50
N GLU A 505 -3.47 -84.47 -17.97
CA GLU A 505 -2.18 -84.25 -18.66
C GLU A 505 -2.01 -83.13 -19.69
N THR A 506 -1.24 -82.09 -19.35
CA THR A 506 0.22 -81.97 -19.64
C THR A 506 0.81 -80.68 -19.08
#